data_AF-A0A1G9FCV8-F1
#
_entry.id   AF-A0A1G9FCV8-F1
#
_cell.length_a   1.000
_cell.length_b   1.000
_cell.length_c   1.000
_cell.angle_alpha   90.00
_cell.angle_beta   90.00
_cell.angle_gamma   90.00
#
_symmetry.space_group_name_H-M   'P 1'
#
loop_
_entity.id
_entity.type
_entity.pdbx_description
1 polymer ?
#
loop_
_entity_poly.entity_id
_entity_poly.type
_entity_poly.pdbx_seq_one_letter_code
_entity_poly.pdbx_strand_id
1 'polypeptide(L)'
;MYGIELAFLAGKKYVRARHDLMTKVAGIASVANIPEIMAQSELIDKILHTDYVENAGINEFEHIRENLRDLMKYLPKKRVRYDTDFDDQILSMEWKESELENDDLKNYKAKAEYYIRQHQDKGVIHKLKTNRPLTSDDVKALEEILWSEVGTKEDYEAEYGSKPLGEFVREIVGLDMNAAKEAFAEYLNDTSLDSRQIYFVNQIVEFIVHNGMMKDLSVLQEPPFNAMGSVVEVFTDTSIWMGIKSAIERVNANALAA
;
A
#
# COMPACT_ATOMS: atom_id res chain seq x y z
N MET A 1 -24.35 -13.59 12.73
CA MET A 1 -25.28 -14.49 12.01
C MET A 1 -26.60 -13.81 11.72
N TYR A 2 -27.43 -13.46 12.72
CA TYR A 2 -28.74 -12.83 12.48
C TYR A 2 -28.75 -11.60 11.55
N GLY A 3 -27.70 -10.77 11.55
CA GLY A 3 -27.57 -9.69 10.58
C GLY A 3 -27.49 -10.18 9.12
N ILE A 4 -26.73 -11.25 8.87
CA ILE A 4 -26.59 -11.87 7.54
C ILE A 4 -27.95 -12.42 7.08
N GLU A 5 -28.66 -13.13 7.96
CA GLU A 5 -29.99 -13.70 7.67
C GLU A 5 -31.02 -12.62 7.35
N LEU A 6 -31.06 -11.55 8.15
CA LEU A 6 -31.97 -10.42 7.93
C LEU A 6 -31.69 -9.73 6.59
N ALA A 7 -30.42 -9.50 6.27
CA ALA A 7 -30.04 -8.88 5.00
C ALA A 7 -30.38 -9.79 3.81
N PHE A 8 -30.13 -11.09 3.93
CA PHE A 8 -30.49 -12.08 2.93
C PHE A 8 -32.01 -12.08 2.66
N LEU A 9 -32.84 -12.06 3.71
CA LEU A 9 -34.30 -11.93 3.59
C LEU A 9 -34.73 -10.62 2.92
N ALA A 10 -33.97 -9.54 3.13
CA ALA A 10 -34.20 -8.24 2.49
C ALA A 10 -33.63 -8.15 1.05
N GLY A 11 -33.07 -9.24 0.50
CA GLY A 11 -32.44 -9.26 -0.82
C GLY A 11 -31.14 -8.45 -0.91
N LYS A 12 -30.52 -8.11 0.23
CA LYS A 12 -29.30 -7.31 0.35
C LYS A 12 -28.15 -8.17 0.86
N LYS A 13 -26.92 -7.82 0.51
CA LYS A 13 -25.72 -8.43 1.10
C LYS A 13 -25.28 -7.62 2.33
N TYR A 14 -24.97 -8.30 3.44
CA TYR A 14 -24.37 -7.67 4.62
C TYR A 14 -22.89 -8.02 4.73
N VAL A 15 -22.08 -7.28 3.97
CA VAL A 15 -20.64 -7.52 3.80
C VAL A 15 -19.90 -7.54 5.14
N ARG A 16 -20.14 -6.56 6.03
CA ARG A 16 -19.52 -6.49 7.36
C ARG A 16 -19.76 -7.73 8.21
N ALA A 17 -21.01 -8.22 8.26
CA ALA A 17 -21.36 -9.37 9.07
C ALA A 17 -20.77 -10.68 8.51
N ARG A 18 -20.64 -10.79 7.18
CA ARG A 18 -19.93 -11.90 6.52
C ARG A 18 -18.43 -11.85 6.80
N HIS A 19 -17.81 -10.68 6.76
CA HIS A 19 -16.41 -10.52 7.11
C HIS A 19 -16.15 -10.87 8.59
N ASP A 20 -16.99 -10.39 9.52
CA ASP A 20 -16.91 -10.74 10.94
C ASP A 20 -17.01 -12.26 11.17
N LEU A 21 -17.87 -12.95 10.41
CA LEU A 21 -17.94 -14.41 10.40
C LEU A 21 -16.60 -15.03 9.97
N MET A 22 -16.05 -14.62 8.83
CA MET A 22 -14.77 -15.13 8.31
C MET A 22 -13.62 -14.91 9.30
N THR A 23 -13.52 -13.72 9.89
CA THR A 23 -12.50 -13.37 10.88
C THR A 23 -12.62 -14.23 12.15
N LYS A 24 -13.84 -14.47 12.64
CA LYS A 24 -14.07 -15.34 13.79
C LYS A 24 -13.73 -16.79 13.50
N VAL A 25 -14.09 -17.29 12.31
CA VAL A 25 -13.78 -18.66 11.89
C VAL A 25 -12.27 -18.85 11.73
N ALA A 26 -11.57 -17.88 11.13
CA ALA A 26 -10.11 -17.90 11.04
C ALA A 26 -9.45 -17.87 12.43
N GLY A 27 -10.00 -17.08 13.36
CA GLY A 27 -9.54 -17.06 14.76
C GLY A 27 -9.71 -18.41 15.46
N ILE A 28 -10.81 -19.13 15.21
CA ILE A 28 -11.04 -20.48 15.74
C ILE A 28 -10.10 -21.50 15.09
N ALA A 29 -9.90 -21.41 13.79
CA ALA A 29 -8.96 -22.27 13.06
C ALA A 29 -7.51 -22.13 13.61
N SER A 30 -7.13 -20.94 14.09
CA SER A 30 -5.80 -20.73 14.69
C SER A 30 -5.52 -21.55 15.96
N VAL A 31 -6.57 -22.09 16.61
CA VAL A 31 -6.49 -22.94 17.81
C VAL A 31 -6.99 -24.37 17.54
N ALA A 32 -6.74 -24.88 16.33
CA ALA A 32 -7.20 -26.19 15.82
C ALA A 32 -6.83 -27.41 16.67
N ASN A 33 -5.91 -27.30 17.65
CA ASN A 33 -5.51 -28.40 18.52
C ASN A 33 -6.58 -28.82 19.57
N ILE A 34 -7.72 -28.12 19.64
CA ILE A 34 -8.80 -28.41 20.59
C ILE A 34 -9.76 -29.46 19.98
N PRO A 35 -10.10 -30.56 20.69
CA PRO A 35 -10.94 -31.64 20.14
C PRO A 35 -12.31 -31.17 19.63
N GLU A 36 -12.96 -30.23 20.33
CA GLU A 36 -14.26 -29.66 19.91
C GLU A 36 -14.17 -28.93 18.56
N ILE A 37 -13.02 -28.31 18.25
CA ILE A 37 -12.77 -27.60 17.00
C ILE A 37 -12.43 -28.60 15.89
N MET A 38 -11.62 -29.62 16.19
CA MET A 38 -11.30 -30.68 15.23
C MET A 38 -12.55 -31.39 14.71
N ALA A 39 -13.55 -31.60 15.58
CA ALA A 39 -14.84 -32.18 15.20
C ALA A 39 -15.61 -31.35 14.15
N GLN A 40 -15.33 -30.04 14.06
CA GLN A 40 -15.95 -29.11 13.12
C GLN A 40 -14.97 -28.63 12.03
N SER A 41 -13.82 -29.29 11.89
CA SER A 41 -12.76 -28.90 10.94
C SER A 41 -13.25 -28.82 9.50
N GLU A 42 -14.04 -29.80 9.06
CA GLU A 42 -14.61 -29.81 7.70
C GLU A 42 -15.50 -28.60 7.42
N LEU A 43 -16.33 -28.19 8.39
CA LEU A 43 -17.18 -27.01 8.26
C LEU A 43 -16.34 -25.72 8.26
N ILE A 44 -15.32 -25.65 9.12
CA ILE A 44 -14.40 -24.51 9.21
C ILE A 44 -13.64 -24.34 7.88
N ASP A 45 -13.10 -25.42 7.34
CA ASP A 45 -12.36 -25.40 6.07
C ASP A 45 -13.28 -25.04 4.90
N LYS A 46 -14.51 -25.56 4.89
CA LYS A 46 -15.52 -25.20 3.89
C LYS A 46 -15.86 -23.71 3.94
N ILE A 47 -15.97 -23.11 5.12
CA ILE A 47 -16.23 -21.68 5.26
C ILE A 47 -15.03 -20.84 4.78
N LEU A 48 -13.80 -21.23 5.13
CA LEU A 48 -12.60 -20.43 4.85
C LEU A 48 -12.10 -20.54 3.40
N HIS A 49 -12.24 -21.70 2.78
CA HIS A 49 -11.54 -22.03 1.53
C HIS A 49 -12.48 -22.27 0.34
N THR A 50 -13.79 -22.05 0.50
CA THR A 50 -14.77 -22.23 -0.59
C THR A 50 -15.78 -21.09 -0.64
N ASP A 51 -16.57 -21.02 -1.71
CA ASP A 51 -17.66 -20.04 -1.88
C ASP A 51 -18.92 -20.38 -1.05
N TYR A 52 -18.79 -21.19 -0.01
CA TYR A 52 -19.92 -21.68 0.79
C TYR A 52 -20.72 -20.56 1.43
N VAL A 53 -20.07 -19.53 1.99
CA VAL A 53 -20.76 -18.38 2.61
C VAL A 53 -21.42 -17.48 1.57
N GLU A 54 -20.86 -17.40 0.36
CA GLU A 54 -21.43 -16.57 -0.72
C GLU A 54 -22.71 -17.18 -1.28
N ASN A 55 -22.76 -18.51 -1.40
CA ASN A 55 -23.90 -19.26 -1.95
C ASN A 55 -24.83 -19.84 -0.87
N ALA A 56 -24.55 -19.62 0.42
CA ALA A 56 -25.36 -20.07 1.54
C ALA A 56 -26.74 -19.39 1.56
N GLY A 57 -27.77 -20.19 1.81
CA GLY A 57 -29.10 -19.72 2.15
C GLY A 57 -29.30 -19.64 3.67
N ILE A 58 -30.55 -19.36 4.07
CA ILE A 58 -30.94 -19.19 5.48
C ILE A 58 -30.63 -20.44 6.31
N ASN A 59 -30.89 -21.63 5.76
CA ASN A 59 -30.65 -22.89 6.46
C ASN A 59 -29.16 -23.12 6.70
N GLU A 60 -28.31 -22.78 5.73
CA GLU A 60 -26.86 -22.88 5.84
C GLU A 60 -26.30 -21.88 6.85
N PHE A 61 -26.85 -20.66 6.92
CA PHE A 61 -26.46 -19.70 7.95
C PHE A 61 -26.83 -20.18 9.36
N GLU A 62 -27.99 -20.79 9.53
CA GLU A 62 -28.38 -21.36 10.82
C GLU A 62 -27.49 -22.55 11.20
N HIS A 63 -27.19 -23.42 10.25
CA HIS A 63 -26.24 -24.52 10.44
C HIS A 63 -24.85 -24.01 10.88
N ILE A 64 -24.35 -22.94 10.26
CA ILE A 64 -23.10 -22.29 10.67
C ILE A 64 -23.21 -21.73 12.09
N ARG A 65 -24.33 -21.05 12.41
CA ARG A 65 -24.55 -20.44 13.73
C ARG A 65 -24.54 -21.48 14.84
N GLU A 66 -25.23 -22.61 14.65
CA GLU A 66 -25.33 -23.67 15.66
C GLU A 66 -23.98 -24.33 15.93
N ASN A 67 -23.29 -24.78 14.87
CA ASN A 67 -22.04 -25.53 15.01
C ASN A 67 -20.87 -24.67 15.53
N LEU A 68 -20.86 -23.37 15.26
CA LEU A 68 -19.79 -22.48 15.70
C LEU A 68 -20.04 -21.78 17.04
N ARG A 69 -21.29 -21.77 17.55
CA ARG A 69 -21.66 -21.00 18.76
C ARG A 69 -20.79 -21.32 19.96
N ASP A 70 -20.61 -22.61 20.23
CA ASP A 70 -19.90 -23.08 21.42
C ASP A 70 -18.37 -22.97 21.26
N LEU A 71 -17.90 -22.87 20.02
CA LEU A 71 -16.47 -22.68 19.70
C LEU A 71 -16.01 -21.23 19.89
N MET A 72 -16.93 -20.26 19.90
CA MET A 72 -16.60 -18.83 20.07
C MET A 72 -15.83 -18.52 21.36
N LYS A 73 -15.96 -19.35 22.39
CA LYS A 73 -15.25 -19.20 23.67
C LYS A 73 -13.72 -19.30 23.51
N TYR A 74 -13.24 -19.95 22.45
CA TYR A 74 -11.82 -20.19 22.18
C TYR A 74 -11.13 -19.06 21.41
N LEU A 75 -11.88 -18.05 20.97
CA LEU A 75 -11.30 -16.87 20.31
C LEU A 75 -10.35 -16.13 21.26
N PRO A 76 -9.09 -15.89 20.86
CA PRO A 76 -8.13 -15.15 21.68
C PRO A 76 -8.63 -13.71 21.88
N LYS A 77 -8.96 -13.35 23.13
CA LYS A 77 -9.44 -12.01 23.48
C LYS A 77 -8.26 -11.06 23.66
N LYS A 78 -8.02 -10.17 22.70
CA LYS A 78 -7.19 -8.97 22.93
C LYS A 78 -8.00 -7.96 23.73
N ARG A 79 -7.92 -8.00 25.07
CA ARG A 79 -8.46 -6.92 25.90
C ARG A 79 -7.45 -5.78 25.95
N VAL A 80 -7.73 -4.70 25.23
CA VAL A 80 -7.07 -3.42 25.48
C VAL A 80 -7.86 -2.74 26.60
N ARG A 81 -7.24 -2.58 27.76
CA ARG A 81 -7.83 -1.85 28.88
C ARG A 81 -7.58 -0.37 28.66
N TYR A 82 -8.64 0.40 28.54
CA TYR A 82 -8.59 1.86 28.59
C TYR A 82 -9.11 2.26 29.97
N ASP A 83 -8.25 2.84 30.81
CA ASP A 83 -8.70 3.53 32.02
C ASP A 83 -8.93 4.99 31.60
N THR A 84 -10.17 5.46 31.73
CA THR A 84 -10.55 6.84 31.42
C THR A 84 -11.27 7.45 32.61
N ASP A 85 -10.84 8.65 32.99
CA ASP A 85 -11.44 9.48 34.04
C ASP A 85 -11.99 10.75 33.37
N PHE A 86 -13.30 10.96 33.45
CA PHE A 86 -13.99 12.07 32.78
C PHE A 86 -14.84 12.84 33.79
N ASP A 87 -14.61 14.16 33.88
CA ASP A 87 -15.58 15.11 34.41
C ASP A 87 -16.46 15.57 33.23
N ASP A 88 -17.71 15.10 33.18
CA ASP A 88 -18.58 15.30 32.02
C ASP A 88 -18.98 16.77 31.84
N GLN A 89 -18.50 17.39 30.75
CA GLN A 89 -19.12 18.58 30.14
C GLN A 89 -19.36 18.31 28.65
N ILE A 90 -20.64 18.26 28.27
CA ILE A 90 -21.06 18.09 26.87
C ILE A 90 -20.93 19.45 26.16
N LEU A 91 -19.86 19.62 25.37
CA LEU A 91 -19.57 20.85 24.63
C LEU A 91 -20.31 20.93 23.27
N SER A 92 -20.76 19.80 22.70
CA SER A 92 -21.60 19.76 21.48
C SER A 92 -22.32 18.42 21.30
N MET A 93 -23.48 18.42 20.62
CA MET A 93 -24.23 17.22 20.19
C MET A 93 -24.21 17.06 18.66
N GLU A 94 -23.07 17.32 18.03
CA GLU A 94 -22.90 16.98 16.62
C GLU A 94 -22.60 15.47 16.50
N TRP A 95 -23.59 14.73 16.00
CA TRP A 95 -23.38 13.37 15.54
C TRP A 95 -22.54 13.43 14.27
N LYS A 96 -21.22 13.24 14.39
CA LYS A 96 -20.41 12.82 13.25
C LYS A 96 -20.74 11.36 12.98
N GLU A 97 -21.35 11.08 11.83
CA GLU A 97 -21.43 9.72 11.32
C GLU A 97 -20.01 9.15 11.32
N SER A 98 -19.86 7.91 11.78
CA SER A 98 -18.55 7.35 12.06
C SER A 98 -17.73 7.33 10.77
N GLU A 99 -16.80 8.27 10.60
CA GLU A 99 -15.70 8.20 9.64
C GLU A 99 -14.75 7.10 10.13
N LEU A 100 -15.20 5.86 10.05
CA LEU A 100 -14.36 4.69 10.25
C LEU A 100 -13.54 4.54 8.98
N GLU A 101 -12.21 4.43 9.11
CA GLU A 101 -11.31 4.03 8.03
C GLU A 101 -11.98 2.94 7.19
N ASN A 102 -12.35 3.29 5.95
CA ASN A 102 -13.03 2.35 5.07
C ASN A 102 -12.04 1.23 4.72
N ASP A 103 -12.32 0.00 5.13
CA ASP A 103 -11.44 -1.17 4.90
C ASP A 103 -11.28 -1.47 3.39
N ASP A 104 -12.18 -0.89 2.58
CA ASP A 104 -12.07 -0.80 1.12
C ASP A 104 -10.77 -0.12 0.67
N LEU A 105 -10.27 0.88 1.41
CA LEU A 105 -9.02 1.60 1.11
C LEU A 105 -7.78 0.70 1.29
N LYS A 106 -7.76 -0.10 2.37
CA LYS A 106 -6.70 -1.10 2.59
C LYS A 106 -6.69 -2.15 1.46
N ASN A 107 -7.87 -2.52 0.96
CA ASN A 107 -7.98 -3.42 -0.18
C ASN A 107 -7.56 -2.75 -1.51
N TYR A 108 -7.90 -1.49 -1.74
CA TYR A 108 -7.50 -0.74 -2.93
C TYR A 108 -5.97 -0.66 -3.03
N LYS A 109 -5.33 -0.19 -1.95
CA LYS A 109 -3.86 -0.09 -1.85
C LYS A 109 -3.16 -1.40 -2.19
N ALA A 110 -3.59 -2.49 -1.55
CA ALA A 110 -3.00 -3.81 -1.79
C ALA A 110 -3.19 -4.27 -3.25
N LYS A 111 -4.35 -4.02 -3.86
CA LYS A 111 -4.62 -4.34 -5.27
C LYS A 111 -3.76 -3.50 -6.21
N ALA A 112 -3.65 -2.20 -5.97
CA ALA A 112 -2.88 -1.28 -6.81
C ALA A 112 -1.39 -1.65 -6.80
N GLU A 113 -0.82 -1.85 -5.59
CA GLU A 113 0.57 -2.28 -5.43
C GLU A 113 0.83 -3.64 -6.10
N TYR A 114 -0.08 -4.61 -5.90
CA TYR A 114 0.04 -5.92 -6.52
C TYR A 114 0.01 -5.83 -8.05
N TYR A 115 -0.95 -5.11 -8.62
CA TYR A 115 -1.09 -4.94 -10.06
C TYR A 115 0.19 -4.36 -10.67
N ILE A 116 0.69 -3.27 -10.07
CA ILE A 116 1.88 -2.55 -10.55
C ILE A 116 3.11 -3.46 -10.51
N ARG A 117 3.29 -4.26 -9.44
CA ARG A 117 4.40 -5.21 -9.33
C ARG A 117 4.32 -6.35 -10.35
N GLN A 118 3.13 -6.80 -10.74
CA GLN A 118 2.97 -7.84 -11.76
C GLN A 118 3.18 -7.34 -13.20
N HIS A 119 3.06 -6.03 -13.44
CA HIS A 119 3.08 -5.44 -14.78
C HIS A 119 4.28 -4.53 -15.04
N GLN A 120 5.38 -4.70 -14.28
CA GLN A 120 6.58 -3.85 -14.40
C GLN A 120 7.23 -3.82 -15.79
N ASP A 121 7.06 -4.87 -16.58
CA ASP A 121 7.68 -5.00 -17.91
C ASP A 121 6.71 -4.65 -19.06
N LYS A 122 5.57 -4.03 -18.76
CA LYS A 122 4.53 -3.70 -19.74
C LYS A 122 4.18 -2.22 -19.76
N GLY A 123 3.93 -1.73 -20.97
CA GLY A 123 3.32 -0.42 -21.24
C GLY A 123 3.99 0.74 -20.48
N VAL A 124 3.14 1.54 -19.83
CA VAL A 124 3.55 2.77 -19.12
C VAL A 124 4.37 2.48 -17.87
N ILE A 125 4.12 1.37 -17.18
CA ILE A 125 4.87 1.01 -15.97
C ILE A 125 6.33 0.73 -16.30
N HIS A 126 6.59 0.00 -17.40
CA HIS A 126 7.95 -0.21 -17.90
C HIS A 126 8.63 1.09 -18.31
N LYS A 127 7.87 2.01 -18.92
CA LYS A 127 8.37 3.33 -19.32
C LYS A 127 8.85 4.14 -18.11
N LEU A 128 8.07 4.14 -17.03
CA LEU A 128 8.43 4.80 -15.76
C LEU A 128 9.65 4.18 -15.09
N LYS A 129 9.72 2.84 -15.05
CA LYS A 129 10.86 2.08 -14.53
C LYS A 129 12.15 2.38 -15.30
N THR A 130 12.06 2.55 -16.62
CA THR A 130 13.22 2.85 -17.49
C THR A 130 13.52 4.34 -17.64
N ASN A 131 13.02 5.19 -16.73
CA ASN A 131 13.26 6.63 -16.70
C ASN A 131 12.89 7.39 -17.98
N ARG A 132 11.90 6.91 -18.74
CA ARG A 132 11.42 7.60 -19.94
C ARG A 132 10.31 8.59 -19.56
N PRO A 133 10.28 9.80 -20.19
CA PRO A 133 9.30 10.82 -19.85
C PRO A 133 7.88 10.35 -20.22
N LEU A 134 6.95 10.52 -19.28
CA LEU A 134 5.52 10.30 -19.51
C LEU A 134 4.96 11.27 -20.55
N THR A 135 3.95 10.81 -21.29
CA THR A 135 3.15 11.59 -22.25
C THR A 135 1.68 11.62 -21.80
N SER A 136 0.86 12.51 -22.36
CA SER A 136 -0.57 12.57 -21.99
C SER A 136 -1.31 11.25 -22.18
N ASP A 137 -0.95 10.49 -23.21
CA ASP A 137 -1.57 9.19 -23.49
C ASP A 137 -1.13 8.13 -22.49
N ASP A 138 0.10 8.22 -21.98
CA ASP A 138 0.58 7.35 -20.90
C ASP A 138 -0.17 7.62 -19.59
N VAL A 139 -0.46 8.89 -19.29
CA VAL A 139 -1.24 9.26 -18.10
C VAL A 139 -2.65 8.69 -18.19
N LYS A 140 -3.32 8.82 -19.33
CA LYS A 140 -4.65 8.21 -19.55
C LYS A 140 -4.63 6.70 -19.40
N ALA A 141 -3.58 6.03 -19.88
CA ALA A 141 -3.44 4.59 -19.70
C ALA A 141 -3.26 4.20 -18.22
N LEU A 142 -2.52 5.00 -17.44
CA LEU A 142 -2.43 4.78 -15.98
C LEU A 142 -3.77 5.03 -15.27
N GLU A 143 -4.51 6.05 -15.69
CA GLU A 143 -5.86 6.33 -15.21
C GLU A 143 -6.80 5.14 -15.47
N GLU A 144 -6.83 4.62 -16.70
CA GLU A 144 -7.64 3.46 -17.06
C GLU A 144 -7.29 2.22 -16.22
N ILE A 145 -6.00 1.93 -16.05
CA ILE A 145 -5.52 0.81 -15.22
C ILE A 145 -6.01 0.97 -13.77
N LEU A 146 -5.76 2.13 -13.16
CA LEU A 146 -6.00 2.35 -11.73
C LEU A 146 -7.49 2.55 -11.39
N TRP A 147 -8.29 3.04 -12.35
CA TRP A 147 -9.71 3.35 -12.16
C TRP A 147 -10.69 2.34 -12.78
N SER A 148 -10.20 1.36 -13.53
CA SER A 148 -11.06 0.31 -14.11
C SER A 148 -10.66 -1.10 -13.67
N GLU A 149 -9.35 -1.41 -13.64
CA GLU A 149 -8.88 -2.75 -13.31
C GLU A 149 -8.65 -2.96 -11.80
N VAL A 150 -8.26 -1.90 -11.09
CA VAL A 150 -7.86 -1.95 -9.67
C VAL A 150 -8.98 -1.52 -8.71
N GLY A 151 -9.67 -0.42 -9.02
CA GLY A 151 -10.74 0.19 -8.21
C GLY A 151 -11.25 1.46 -8.89
N THR A 152 -11.73 2.47 -8.17
CA THR A 152 -12.18 3.73 -8.77
C THR A 152 -11.23 4.90 -8.50
N LYS A 153 -11.50 6.05 -9.14
CA LYS A 153 -10.76 7.29 -8.89
C LYS A 153 -10.95 7.78 -7.45
N GLU A 154 -12.14 7.64 -6.91
CA GLU A 154 -12.48 8.04 -5.54
C GLU A 154 -11.69 7.20 -4.52
N ASP A 155 -11.53 5.90 -4.77
CA ASP A 155 -10.71 5.01 -3.92
C ASP A 155 -9.24 5.48 -3.91
N TYR A 156 -8.72 5.87 -5.07
CA TYR A 156 -7.36 6.40 -5.19
C TYR A 156 -7.20 7.73 -4.44
N GLU A 157 -8.09 8.69 -4.67
CA GLU A 157 -8.03 10.01 -4.03
C GLU A 157 -8.22 9.93 -2.51
N ALA A 158 -9.02 8.98 -2.03
CA ALA A 158 -9.20 8.75 -0.60
C ALA A 158 -7.96 8.15 0.08
N GLU A 159 -7.21 7.25 -0.59
CA GLU A 159 -6.00 6.62 -0.02
C GLU A 159 -4.72 7.43 -0.24
N TYR A 160 -4.55 8.01 -1.43
CA TYR A 160 -3.30 8.66 -1.87
C TYR A 160 -3.45 10.16 -2.10
N GLY A 161 -4.65 10.73 -1.97
CA GLY A 161 -4.91 12.15 -2.21
C GLY A 161 -4.73 12.53 -3.67
N SER A 162 -4.27 13.76 -3.91
CA SER A 162 -3.97 14.30 -5.24
C SER A 162 -2.58 13.93 -5.77
N LYS A 163 -2.01 12.81 -5.30
CA LYS A 163 -0.68 12.36 -5.74
C LYS A 163 -0.69 12.04 -7.24
N PRO A 164 0.26 12.55 -8.04
CA PRO A 164 0.37 12.22 -9.45
C PRO A 164 0.57 10.70 -9.68
N LEU A 165 -0.09 10.13 -10.69
CA LEU A 165 -0.08 8.68 -10.93
C LEU A 165 1.32 8.14 -11.24
N GLY A 166 2.12 8.89 -11.99
CA GLY A 166 3.50 8.49 -12.32
C GLY A 166 4.42 8.47 -11.11
N GLU A 167 4.20 9.38 -10.14
CA GLU A 167 4.87 9.38 -8.85
C GLU A 167 4.49 8.13 -8.05
N PHE A 168 3.20 7.83 -7.95
CA PHE A 168 2.70 6.66 -7.24
C PHE A 168 3.29 5.35 -7.78
N VAL A 169 3.28 5.17 -9.11
CA VAL A 169 3.86 3.97 -9.72
C VAL A 169 5.35 3.86 -9.43
N ARG A 170 6.09 4.98 -9.47
CA ARG A 170 7.53 4.99 -9.19
C ARG A 170 7.88 4.64 -7.75
N GLU A 171 7.10 5.07 -6.78
CA GLU A 171 7.29 4.68 -5.37
C GLU A 171 7.20 3.15 -5.19
N ILE A 172 6.45 2.46 -6.06
CA ILE A 172 6.25 1.01 -5.97
C ILE A 172 7.30 0.23 -6.75
N VAL A 173 7.62 0.64 -7.98
CA VAL A 173 8.51 -0.11 -8.88
C VAL A 173 9.98 0.28 -8.78
N GLY A 174 10.26 1.46 -8.22
CA GLY A 174 11.60 2.03 -8.21
C GLY A 174 12.05 2.51 -9.59
N LEU A 175 13.36 2.62 -9.77
CA LEU A 175 13.99 2.94 -11.05
C LEU A 175 14.93 1.82 -11.48
N ASP A 176 14.99 1.52 -12.77
CA ASP A 176 15.97 0.59 -13.30
C ASP A 176 17.40 1.10 -13.05
N MET A 177 18.27 0.21 -12.58
CA MET A 177 19.66 0.54 -12.24
C MET A 177 20.44 1.10 -13.44
N ASN A 178 20.22 0.58 -14.64
CA ASN A 178 20.91 1.08 -15.82
C ASN A 178 20.38 2.44 -16.22
N ALA A 179 19.07 2.65 -16.18
CA ALA A 179 18.44 3.94 -16.45
C ALA A 179 18.88 5.02 -15.44
N ALA A 180 19.05 4.64 -14.17
CA ALA A 180 19.59 5.52 -13.13
C ALA A 180 21.05 5.88 -13.43
N LYS A 181 21.91 4.89 -13.69
CA LYS A 181 23.32 5.13 -14.05
C LYS A 181 23.47 5.98 -15.31
N GLU A 182 22.63 5.78 -16.32
CA GLU A 182 22.61 6.60 -17.53
C GLU A 182 22.28 8.07 -17.21
N ALA A 183 21.28 8.30 -16.35
CA ALA A 183 20.88 9.65 -15.96
C ALA A 183 21.98 10.43 -15.19
N PHE A 184 22.86 9.71 -14.49
CA PHE A 184 23.98 10.24 -13.71
C PHE A 184 25.36 9.94 -14.35
N ALA A 185 25.40 9.47 -15.61
CA ALA A 185 26.63 8.99 -16.24
C ALA A 185 27.71 10.07 -16.35
N GLU A 186 27.30 11.34 -16.51
CA GLU A 186 28.19 12.50 -16.51
C GLU A 186 29.02 12.57 -15.22
N TYR A 187 28.40 12.36 -14.05
CA TYR A 187 29.08 12.45 -12.76
C TYR A 187 29.76 11.14 -12.35
N LEU A 188 29.21 10.00 -12.74
CA LEU A 188 29.79 8.69 -12.40
C LEU A 188 31.07 8.37 -13.18
N ASN A 189 31.20 8.89 -14.41
CA ASN A 189 32.37 8.66 -15.26
C ASN A 189 33.35 9.84 -15.29
N ASP A 190 33.04 10.93 -14.59
CA ASP A 190 33.94 12.08 -14.53
C ASP A 190 35.16 11.74 -13.66
N THR A 191 36.32 11.72 -14.31
CA THR A 191 37.62 11.51 -13.68
C THR A 191 38.04 12.65 -12.73
N SER A 192 37.31 13.77 -12.72
CA SER A 192 37.58 14.91 -11.86
C SER A 192 37.01 14.76 -10.45
N LEU A 193 36.03 13.87 -10.23
CA LEU A 193 35.41 13.66 -8.92
C LEU A 193 36.29 12.82 -7.99
N ASP A 194 36.30 13.20 -6.71
CA ASP A 194 36.98 12.43 -5.66
C ASP A 194 36.15 11.23 -5.19
N SER A 195 36.78 10.33 -4.44
CA SER A 195 36.12 9.11 -3.94
C SER A 195 34.89 9.37 -3.05
N ARG A 196 34.84 10.49 -2.31
CA ARG A 196 33.71 10.84 -1.45
C ARG A 196 32.53 11.35 -2.29
N GLN A 197 32.83 12.15 -3.32
CA GLN A 197 31.84 12.64 -4.28
C GLN A 197 31.24 11.49 -5.09
N ILE A 198 32.07 10.58 -5.61
CA ILE A 198 31.60 9.38 -6.32
C ILE A 198 30.74 8.49 -5.40
N TYR A 199 31.17 8.29 -4.15
CA TYR A 199 30.35 7.56 -3.17
C TYR A 199 28.98 8.22 -3.00
N PHE A 200 28.95 9.54 -2.83
CA PHE A 200 27.71 10.30 -2.65
C PHE A 200 26.76 10.15 -3.84
N VAL A 201 27.28 10.28 -5.07
CA VAL A 201 26.48 10.10 -6.30
C VAL A 201 25.94 8.67 -6.39
N ASN A 202 26.75 7.65 -6.04
CA ASN A 202 26.27 6.27 -6.01
C ASN A 202 25.14 6.07 -4.98
N GLN A 203 25.22 6.71 -3.82
CA GLN A 203 24.13 6.66 -2.83
C GLN A 203 22.85 7.33 -3.35
N ILE A 204 22.95 8.41 -4.12
CA ILE A 204 21.80 9.02 -4.79
C ILE A 204 21.18 8.04 -5.79
N VAL A 205 22.01 7.40 -6.60
CA VAL A 205 21.57 6.39 -7.58
C VAL A 205 20.88 5.22 -6.88
N GLU A 206 21.47 4.65 -5.83
CA GLU A 206 20.87 3.56 -5.05
C GLU A 206 19.53 3.97 -4.42
N PHE A 207 19.47 5.17 -3.86
CA PHE A 207 18.24 5.70 -3.28
C PHE A 207 17.12 5.84 -4.32
N ILE A 208 17.42 6.41 -5.49
CA ILE A 208 16.44 6.59 -6.56
C ILE A 208 16.03 5.24 -7.16
N VAL A 209 16.95 4.29 -7.29
CA VAL A 209 16.64 2.92 -7.73
C VAL A 209 15.63 2.26 -6.79
N HIS A 210 15.80 2.41 -5.48
CA HIS A 210 14.91 1.81 -4.49
C HIS A 210 13.58 2.56 -4.33
N ASN A 211 13.62 3.90 -4.25
CA ASN A 211 12.45 4.72 -3.91
C ASN A 211 11.76 5.33 -5.16
N GLY A 212 12.32 5.12 -6.35
CA GLY A 212 11.86 5.64 -7.63
C GLY A 212 12.18 7.11 -7.86
N MET A 213 12.16 7.95 -6.82
CA MET A 213 12.38 9.38 -6.90
C MET A 213 13.04 9.93 -5.63
N MET A 214 13.63 11.12 -5.74
CA MET A 214 14.16 11.87 -4.59
C MET A 214 13.56 13.28 -4.58
N LYS A 215 12.39 13.42 -3.93
CA LYS A 215 11.65 14.69 -3.84
C LYS A 215 12.13 15.57 -2.70
N ASP A 216 12.33 14.96 -1.54
CA ASP A 216 12.86 15.64 -0.38
C ASP A 216 14.38 15.50 -0.35
N LEU A 217 15.09 16.62 -0.52
CA LEU A 217 16.55 16.64 -0.45
C LEU A 217 17.06 16.65 1.00
N SER A 218 16.20 16.76 2.00
CA SER A 218 16.59 16.68 3.42
C SER A 218 17.18 15.30 3.76
N VAL A 219 16.76 14.25 3.06
CA VAL A 219 17.27 12.86 3.22
C VAL A 219 18.78 12.76 3.00
N LEU A 220 19.37 13.70 2.27
CA LEU A 220 20.81 13.79 2.02
C LEU A 220 21.61 14.17 3.28
N GLN A 221 20.94 14.58 4.36
CA GLN A 221 21.55 14.87 5.66
C GLN A 221 21.55 13.65 6.59
N GLU A 222 20.89 12.57 6.20
CA GLU A 222 20.75 11.34 6.97
C GLU A 222 21.69 10.24 6.45
N PRO A 223 21.96 9.18 7.23
CA PRO A 223 22.67 8.01 6.74
C PRO A 223 21.89 7.35 5.58
N PRO A 224 22.56 6.84 4.52
CA PRO A 224 24.00 6.66 4.34
C PRO A 224 24.74 7.87 3.72
N PHE A 225 24.04 8.96 3.39
CA PHE A 225 24.60 10.12 2.68
C PHE A 225 25.60 10.91 3.51
N ASN A 226 25.34 11.06 4.81
CA ASN A 226 26.21 11.79 5.72
C ASN A 226 27.47 11.00 6.18
N ALA A 227 27.65 9.77 5.71
CA ALA A 227 28.74 8.88 6.15
C ALA A 227 30.15 9.41 5.78
N MET A 228 30.26 10.17 4.69
CA MET A 228 31.54 10.71 4.16
C MET A 228 31.62 12.24 4.24
N GLY A 229 30.75 12.85 5.05
CA GLY A 229 30.56 14.30 5.16
C GLY A 229 29.23 14.76 4.59
N SER A 230 28.81 15.95 4.98
CA SER A 230 27.60 16.59 4.43
C SER A 230 27.79 17.01 2.97
N VAL A 231 26.69 17.29 2.26
CA VAL A 231 26.72 17.80 0.88
C VAL A 231 27.69 18.98 0.70
N VAL A 232 27.68 19.92 1.66
CA VAL A 232 28.53 21.13 1.61
C VAL A 232 30.01 20.81 1.82
N GLU A 233 30.33 19.77 2.58
CA GLU A 233 31.70 19.33 2.84
C GLU A 233 32.27 18.48 1.69
N VAL A 234 31.41 17.70 1.04
CA VAL A 234 31.78 16.79 -0.06
C VAL A 234 31.88 17.55 -1.39
N PHE A 235 30.98 18.50 -1.65
CA PHE A 235 30.95 19.28 -2.88
C PHE A 235 31.34 20.74 -2.60
N THR A 236 32.65 20.99 -2.52
CA THR A 236 33.20 22.35 -2.36
C THR A 236 32.96 23.23 -3.59
N ASP A 237 32.89 22.63 -4.79
CA ASP A 237 32.45 23.30 -6.00
C ASP A 237 30.93 23.17 -6.12
N THR A 238 30.24 24.30 -5.93
CA THR A 238 28.78 24.37 -6.00
C THR A 238 28.23 24.09 -7.40
N SER A 239 29.02 24.27 -8.46
CA SER A 239 28.57 23.98 -9.83
C SER A 239 28.31 22.48 -10.05
N ILE A 240 29.18 21.63 -9.51
CA ILE A 240 29.05 20.16 -9.57
C ILE A 240 27.78 19.73 -8.83
N TRP A 241 27.58 20.23 -7.61
CA TRP A 241 26.38 19.91 -6.83
C TRP A 241 25.09 20.38 -7.53
N MET A 242 25.08 21.59 -8.09
CA MET A 242 23.94 22.08 -8.86
C MET A 242 23.63 21.20 -10.08
N GLY A 243 24.67 20.68 -10.74
CA GLY A 243 24.52 19.73 -11.83
C GLY A 243 23.89 18.40 -11.39
N ILE A 244 24.36 17.82 -10.30
CA ILE A 244 23.79 16.59 -9.71
C ILE A 244 22.33 16.81 -9.31
N LYS A 245 22.04 17.95 -8.66
CA LYS A 245 20.67 18.33 -8.29
C LYS A 245 19.77 18.45 -9.53
N SER A 246 20.26 19.06 -10.60
CA SER A 246 19.52 19.15 -11.86
C SER A 246 19.25 17.78 -12.48
N ALA A 247 20.20 16.83 -12.37
CA ALA A 247 19.99 15.45 -12.80
C ALA A 247 18.89 14.76 -11.98
N ILE A 248 18.86 14.94 -10.65
CA ILE A 248 17.76 14.47 -9.78
C ILE A 248 16.43 15.05 -10.23
N GLU A 249 16.36 16.37 -10.42
CA GLU A 249 15.14 17.06 -10.86
C GLU A 249 14.64 16.56 -12.21
N ARG A 250 15.55 16.31 -13.17
CA ARG A 250 15.22 15.74 -14.48
C ARG A 250 14.67 14.31 -14.36
N VAL A 251 15.28 13.48 -13.53
CA VAL A 251 14.77 12.13 -13.26
C VAL A 251 13.36 12.22 -12.68
N ASN A 252 13.15 13.04 -11.64
CA ASN A 252 11.82 13.21 -11.03
C ASN A 252 10.79 13.75 -12.04
N ALA A 253 11.17 14.72 -12.87
CA ALA A 253 10.29 15.31 -13.88
C ALA A 253 9.79 14.28 -14.89
N ASN A 254 10.60 13.27 -15.27
CA ASN A 254 10.16 12.23 -16.20
C ASN A 254 8.95 11.42 -15.71
N ALA A 255 8.73 11.33 -14.40
CA ALA A 255 7.57 10.66 -13.81
C ALA A 255 6.38 11.58 -13.50
N LEU A 256 6.59 12.90 -13.58
CA LEU A 256 5.55 13.91 -13.36
C LEU A 256 5.06 14.52 -14.68
N ALA A 257 5.82 14.38 -15.75
CA ALA A 257 5.51 14.96 -17.04
C ALA A 257 4.18 14.44 -17.58
N ALA A 258 3.33 15.37 -18.00
CA ALA A 258 2.16 15.17 -18.84
C ALA A 258 2.02 16.40 -19.73
#